data_AF-A0A2G9Q0B8-F1
#
_entry.id   AF-A0A2G9Q0B8-F1
#
_cell.length_a   1.000
_cell.length_b   1.000
_cell.length_c   1.000
_cell.angle_alpha   90.00
_cell.angle_beta   90.00
_cell.angle_gamma   90.00
#
_symmetry.space_group_name_H-M   'P 1'
#
loop_
_entity.id
_entity.type
_entity.pdbx_description
1 polymer ?
#
loop_
_entity_poly.entity_id
_entity_poly.type
_entity_poly.pdbx_seq_one_letter_code
_entity_poly.pdbx_strand_id
1 'polypeptide(L)'
;DVIGRALQYIGSYGDLNIKEQVVALIDEEMCINCGKCYMTCNDSGYQAIKFDPVTHLPIVTDSCTGCTLCYSVCPIIDCIKMVVRTTPYEPKRGLPLTVNAVC
;
A
#
# COMPACT_ATOMS: atom_id res chain seq x y z
N ASP A 1 -29.64 -2.69 19.76
CA ASP A 1 -28.48 -3.60 19.81
C ASP A 1 -27.24 -3.16 19.04
N VAL A 2 -27.37 -2.39 17.95
CA VAL A 2 -26.22 -1.99 17.09
C VAL A 2 -25.72 -0.56 17.28
N ILE A 3 -26.49 0.29 17.97
CA ILE A 3 -26.13 1.70 18.22
C ILE A 3 -24.77 1.74 18.94
N GLY A 4 -23.81 2.46 18.36
CA GLY A 4 -22.50 2.73 18.96
C GLY A 4 -21.43 1.64 18.80
N ARG A 5 -21.72 0.49 18.18
CA ARG A 5 -20.75 -0.64 18.09
C ARG A 5 -19.44 -0.32 17.36
N ALA A 6 -19.45 0.62 16.42
CA ALA A 6 -18.27 1.02 15.65
C ALA A 6 -17.38 2.06 16.36
N LEU A 7 -17.89 2.72 17.41
CA LEU A 7 -17.19 3.83 18.07
C LEU A 7 -15.85 3.40 18.68
N GLN A 8 -15.70 2.13 19.06
CA GLN A 8 -14.45 1.56 19.57
C GLN A 8 -13.30 1.56 18.54
N TYR A 9 -13.58 1.73 17.24
CA TYR A 9 -12.59 1.77 16.17
C TYR A 9 -12.21 3.21 15.73
N ILE A 10 -12.79 4.23 16.37
CA ILE A 10 -12.57 5.64 16.03
C ILE A 10 -11.75 6.27 17.15
N GLY A 11 -10.64 6.92 16.80
CA GLY A 11 -9.73 7.56 17.76
C GLY A 11 -8.86 8.62 17.10
N SER A 12 -7.84 9.08 17.81
CA SER A 12 -6.83 9.98 17.29
C SER A 12 -5.83 9.23 16.40
N TYR A 13 -5.04 9.96 15.61
CA TYR A 13 -3.96 9.35 14.82
C TYR A 13 -2.93 8.62 15.70
N GLY A 14 -2.67 9.10 16.92
CA GLY A 14 -1.73 8.47 17.85
C GLY A 14 -2.20 7.10 18.35
N ASP A 15 -3.50 6.79 18.25
CA ASP A 15 -4.06 5.50 18.61
C ASP A 15 -3.87 4.46 17.49
N LEU A 16 -3.45 4.89 16.30
CA LEU A 16 -3.19 4.00 15.16
C LEU A 16 -1.78 3.39 15.24
N ASN A 17 -1.69 2.09 14.99
CA ASN A 17 -0.41 1.39 15.04
C ASN A 17 0.43 1.64 13.78
N ILE A 18 1.43 2.52 13.87
CA ILE A 18 2.35 2.80 12.76
C ILE A 18 3.37 1.68 12.50
N LYS A 19 3.42 0.63 13.32
CA LYS A 19 4.32 -0.53 13.13
C LYS A 19 3.64 -1.68 12.39
N GLU A 20 2.32 -1.79 12.47
CA GLU A 20 1.52 -2.81 11.76
C GLU A 20 1.27 -2.37 10.31
N GLN A 21 2.35 -2.39 9.52
CA GLN A 21 2.31 -2.01 8.11
C GLN A 21 1.78 -3.14 7.23
N VAL A 22 1.20 -2.76 6.10
CA VAL A 22 0.65 -3.68 5.10
C VAL A 22 1.32 -3.46 3.75
N VAL A 23 1.20 -4.44 2.85
CA VAL A 23 1.59 -4.35 1.45
C VAL A 23 0.46 -4.86 0.55
N ALA A 24 0.41 -4.38 -0.68
CA ALA A 24 -0.57 -4.87 -1.64
C ALA A 24 -0.13 -6.24 -2.20
N LEU A 25 -1.08 -7.16 -2.33
CA LEU A 25 -0.94 -8.44 -3.01
C LEU A 25 -1.98 -8.48 -4.14
N ILE A 26 -1.55 -8.81 -5.35
CA ILE A 26 -2.41 -8.88 -6.53
C ILE A 26 -2.67 -10.36 -6.86
N ASP A 27 -3.93 -10.71 -7.07
CA ASP A 27 -4.34 -12.01 -7.58
C ASP A 27 -4.29 -12.00 -9.12
N GLU A 28 -3.37 -12.78 -9.69
CA GLU A 28 -3.15 -12.85 -11.13
C GLU A 28 -4.33 -13.46 -11.89
N GLU A 29 -5.07 -14.38 -11.28
CA GLU A 29 -6.22 -15.06 -11.91
C GLU A 29 -7.44 -14.12 -12.03
N MET A 30 -7.54 -13.14 -11.12
CA MET A 30 -8.59 -12.12 -11.16
C MET A 30 -8.19 -10.88 -11.98
N CYS A 31 -6.92 -10.75 -12.33
CA CYS A 31 -6.40 -9.57 -13.00
C CYS A 31 -6.88 -9.50 -14.45
N ILE A 32 -7.41 -8.34 -14.85
CA ILE A 32 -7.82 -8.05 -16.24
C ILE A 32 -6.80 -7.21 -17.02
N ASN A 33 -5.55 -7.16 -16.54
CA ASN A 33 -4.41 -6.54 -17.23
C ASN A 33 -4.56 -5.05 -17.58
N CYS A 34 -5.43 -4.31 -16.90
CA CYS A 34 -5.74 -2.91 -17.24
C CYS A 34 -4.63 -1.89 -16.89
N GLY A 35 -3.65 -2.26 -16.04
CA GLY A 35 -2.53 -1.41 -15.65
C GLY A 35 -2.86 -0.21 -14.74
N LYS A 36 -4.12 -0.01 -14.30
CA LYS A 36 -4.49 1.12 -13.42
C LYS A 36 -3.72 1.17 -12.10
N CYS A 37 -3.48 0.00 -11.51
CA CYS A 37 -2.66 -0.13 -10.31
C CYS A 37 -1.22 0.35 -10.56
N TYR A 38 -0.62 -0.05 -11.69
CA TYR A 38 0.71 0.37 -12.13
C TYR A 38 0.77 1.90 -12.32
N MET A 39 -0.11 2.47 -13.14
CA MET A 39 -0.15 3.92 -13.40
C MET A 39 -0.31 4.73 -12.11
N THR A 40 -1.25 4.32 -11.25
CA THR A 40 -1.51 5.03 -9.99
C THR A 40 -0.32 4.96 -9.03
N CYS A 41 0.35 3.82 -8.96
CA CYS A 41 1.55 3.70 -8.13
C CYS A 41 2.72 4.50 -8.71
N ASN A 42 2.79 4.65 -10.04
CA ASN A 42 3.85 5.39 -10.71
C ASN A 42 3.69 6.91 -10.51
N ASP A 43 2.51 7.46 -10.78
CA ASP A 43 2.33 8.92 -10.87
C ASP A 43 1.76 9.53 -9.57
N SER A 44 1.16 8.70 -8.72
CA SER A 44 0.53 9.13 -7.44
C SER A 44 1.07 8.35 -6.23
N GLY A 45 2.13 7.56 -6.41
CA GLY A 45 2.62 6.64 -5.38
C GLY A 45 4.15 6.57 -5.30
N TYR A 46 4.65 5.33 -5.32
CA TYR A 46 6.04 4.99 -4.96
C TYR A 46 6.76 4.14 -6.01
N GLN A 47 6.23 4.08 -7.25
CA GLN A 47 6.81 3.35 -8.37
C GLN A 47 7.12 1.87 -8.01
N ALA A 48 6.26 1.26 -7.18
CA ALA A 48 6.51 -0.02 -6.53
C ALA A 48 5.84 -1.21 -7.22
N ILE A 49 5.24 -1.01 -8.39
CA ILE A 49 4.60 -2.06 -9.17
C ILE A 49 5.37 -2.17 -10.49
N LYS A 50 5.82 -3.39 -10.83
CA LYS A 50 6.32 -3.71 -12.15
C LYS A 50 5.15 -4.14 -13.02
N PHE A 51 5.19 -3.82 -14.29
CA PHE A 51 4.16 -4.20 -15.25
C PHE A 51 4.83 -4.92 -16.41
N ASP A 52 4.51 -6.20 -16.58
CA ASP A 52 5.14 -7.02 -17.61
C ASP A 52 4.74 -6.53 -19.02
N PRO A 53 5.69 -6.28 -19.93
CA PRO A 53 5.39 -5.71 -21.25
C PRO A 53 4.73 -6.69 -22.22
N VAL A 54 4.71 -7.99 -21.91
CA VAL A 54 4.15 -9.05 -22.78
C VAL A 54 2.80 -9.52 -22.24
N THR A 55 2.76 -9.91 -20.96
CA THR A 55 1.56 -10.44 -20.31
C THR A 55 0.68 -9.35 -19.73
N HIS A 56 1.20 -8.12 -19.56
CA HIS A 56 0.51 -7.03 -18.87
C HIS A 56 0.07 -7.42 -17.45
N LEU A 57 0.77 -8.34 -16.80
CA LEU A 57 0.54 -8.68 -15.40
C LEU A 57 1.34 -7.74 -14.48
N PRO A 58 0.68 -7.14 -13.47
CA PRO A 58 1.35 -6.29 -12.48
C PRO A 58 1.93 -7.12 -11.32
N ILE A 59 3.17 -6.82 -10.91
CA ILE A 59 3.85 -7.46 -9.77
C ILE A 59 4.24 -6.39 -8.75
N VAL A 60 3.78 -6.54 -7.51
CA VAL A 60 4.14 -5.64 -6.40
C VAL A 60 5.53 -5.98 -5.89
N THR A 61 6.35 -4.97 -5.67
CA THR A 61 7.73 -5.10 -5.17
C THR A 61 7.85 -4.71 -3.70
N ASP A 62 8.98 -5.04 -3.06
CA ASP A 62 9.25 -4.74 -1.64
C ASP A 62 9.25 -3.25 -1.29
N SER A 63 9.34 -2.37 -2.29
CA SER A 63 9.23 -0.92 -2.09
C SER A 63 7.79 -0.45 -1.87
N CYS A 64 6.80 -1.35 -1.89
CA CYS A 64 5.41 -1.03 -1.55
C CYS A 64 5.33 -0.47 -0.12
N THR A 65 4.62 0.64 0.06
CA THR A 65 4.45 1.32 1.36
C THR A 65 3.08 1.06 1.99
N GLY A 66 2.21 0.29 1.35
CA GLY A 66 0.87 0.03 1.86
C GLY A 66 -0.11 1.21 1.73
N CYS A 67 0.17 2.22 0.90
CA CYS A 67 -0.69 3.40 0.77
C CYS A 67 -2.12 3.12 0.26
N THR A 68 -2.39 1.90 -0.23
CA THR A 68 -3.72 1.41 -0.62
C THR A 68 -4.31 2.06 -1.88
N LEU A 69 -3.64 3.02 -2.53
CA LEU A 69 -4.15 3.66 -3.76
C LEU A 69 -4.42 2.68 -4.91
N CYS A 70 -3.55 1.69 -5.11
CA CYS A 70 -3.72 0.69 -6.16
C CYS A 70 -4.99 -0.16 -5.96
N TYR A 71 -5.30 -0.53 -4.71
CA TYR A 71 -6.52 -1.23 -4.34
C TYR A 71 -7.75 -0.39 -4.69
N SER A 72 -7.75 0.90 -4.32
CA SER A 72 -8.89 1.80 -4.52
C SER A 72 -9.24 2.07 -5.98
N VAL A 73 -8.29 1.93 -6.91
CA VAL A 73 -8.52 2.17 -8.36
C VAL A 73 -8.73 0.90 -9.16
N CYS A 74 -8.55 -0.28 -8.56
CA CYS A 74 -8.69 -1.55 -9.26
C CYS A 74 -10.16 -1.76 -9.65
N PRO A 75 -10.46 -2.01 -10.94
CA PRO A 75 -11.85 -2.18 -11.39
C PRO A 75 -12.46 -3.54 -10.98
N ILE A 76 -11.62 -4.49 -10.53
CA ILE A 76 -12.06 -5.82 -10.11
C ILE A 76 -12.02 -5.87 -8.58
N ILE A 77 -13.19 -6.08 -7.98
CA ILE A 77 -13.37 -6.22 -6.54
C ILE A 77 -12.50 -7.39 -6.05
N ASP A 78 -11.79 -7.19 -4.94
CA ASP A 78 -10.93 -8.17 -4.28
C ASP A 78 -9.75 -8.73 -5.10
N CYS A 79 -9.49 -8.23 -6.32
CA CYS A 79 -8.30 -8.59 -7.10
C CYS A 79 -7.00 -8.14 -6.42
N ILE A 80 -7.05 -7.04 -5.66
CA ILE A 80 -5.94 -6.58 -4.82
C ILE A 80 -6.35 -6.75 -3.36
N LYS A 81 -5.46 -7.23 -2.50
CA LYS A 81 -5.67 -7.33 -1.06
C LYS A 81 -4.53 -6.66 -0.31
N MET A 82 -4.83 -6.10 0.86
CA MET A 82 -3.81 -5.59 1.77
C MET A 82 -3.45 -6.69 2.75
N VAL A 83 -2.20 -7.13 2.73
CA VAL A 83 -1.68 -8.19 3.60
C VAL A 83 -0.63 -7.63 4.54
N VAL A 84 -0.47 -8.24 5.71
CA VAL A 84 0.53 -7.81 6.70
C VAL A 84 1.93 -7.88 6.09
N ARG A 85 2.71 -6.81 6.26
CA ARG A 85 4.09 -6.78 5.79
C ARG A 85 4.95 -7.73 6.64
N THR A 86 5.65 -8.64 5.98
CA THR A 86 6.54 -9.62 6.64
C THR A 86 7.94 -9.07 6.95
N THR A 87 8.33 -7.98 6.29
CA THR A 87 9.63 -7.32 6.48
C THR A 87 9.49 -6.04 7.30
N PRO A 88 10.54 -5.63 8.06
CA PRO A 88 10.53 -4.34 8.74
C PRO A 88 10.26 -3.19 7.76
N TYR A 89 9.45 -2.23 8.19
CA TYR A 89 9.16 -1.04 7.39
C TYR A 89 10.13 0.09 7.75
N GLU A 90 10.85 0.57 6.74
CA GLU A 90 11.74 1.71 6.85
C GLU A 90 11.20 2.87 5.97
N PRO A 91 10.73 3.98 6.59
CA PRO A 91 10.25 5.11 5.82
C PRO A 91 11.35 5.74 4.96
N LYS A 92 11.11 5.86 3.65
CA LYS A 92 12.02 6.53 2.73
C LYS A 92 12.07 8.03 3.02
N ARG A 93 13.16 8.49 3.66
CA ARG A 93 13.36 9.91 4.01
C ARG A 93 13.89 10.76 2.84
N GLY A 94 14.37 10.13 1.76
CA GLY A 94 14.95 10.81 0.59
C GLY A 94 16.37 11.33 0.82
N LEU A 95 16.60 11.99 1.97
CA LEU A 95 17.91 12.42 2.45
C LEU A 95 18.24 11.73 3.78
N PRO A 96 19.53 11.54 4.11
CA PRO A 96 19.93 11.09 5.43
C PRO A 96 19.39 12.05 6.50
N LEU A 97 18.87 11.49 7.58
CA LEU A 97 18.54 12.30 8.76
C LEU A 97 19.86 12.87 9.28
N THR A 98 20.04 14.18 9.21
CA THR A 98 21.17 14.83 9.85
C THR A 98 21.04 14.62 11.35
N VAL A 99 21.86 13.73 11.89
CA VAL A 99 22.01 13.54 13.34
C VAL A 99 22.85 14.69 13.90
N ASN A 100 22.46 15.93 13.62
CA ASN A 100 22.91 17.07 14.39
C ASN A 100 21.71 17.49 15.22
N ALA A 101 21.65 16.94 16.43
CA ALA A 101 20.89 17.53 17.51
C ALA A 101 21.35 18.97 17.65
N VAL A 102 20.56 19.91 17.10
CA VAL A 102 20.62 21.29 17.56
C VAL A 102 19.89 21.29 18.89
N CYS A 103 20.66 20.99 19.93
CA CYS A 103 20.37 21.41 21.30
C CYS A 103 20.58 22.92 21.39
#